data_AF-X1VKF1-F1
#
_entry.id   AF-X1VKF1-F1
#
_cell.length_a   1.000
_cell.length_b   1.000
_cell.length_c   1.000
_cell.angle_alpha   90.00
_cell.angle_beta   90.00
_cell.angle_gamma   90.00
#
_symmetry.space_group_name_H-M   'P 1'
#
loop_
_entity.id
_entity.type
_entity.pdbx_description
1 polymer ?
#
loop_
_entity_poly.entity_id
_entity_poly.type
_entity_poly.pdbx_seq_one_letter_code
_entity_poly.pdbx_strand_id
1 'polypeptide(L)'
;ARMWIKQRNTAIEYLYEKYTEPLAAITWALDKYEKFHYPKDYILTGLKWLQKNAPHDSICGCSIDQVHDEMRTRFDWAEQIGNEVLKNTMIYLYDLISIKEEDNKIAIIVFNPLPWKRRDLASFNIISNTKKAGFKTPENFKITDSNGTNIPYQFVECEEEPRYRVVYSISFYCSFLAEVPACGYKVYYIVPGEKPEELVLKENDLKLDVNSIENQFYQINVNLKGQINVLDKISDVLYEDICFFEDVGDWGDEYDFS
;
A
#
# COMPACT_ATOMS: atom_id res chain seq x y z
N ALA A 1 -21.18 16.80 0.79
CA ALA A 1 -20.78 17.16 -0.60
C ALA A 1 -19.36 16.73 -0.98
N ARG A 2 -19.14 16.50 -2.29
CA ARG A 2 -17.82 16.33 -2.96
C ARG A 2 -16.87 15.34 -2.25
N MET A 3 -17.26 14.07 -2.19
CA MET A 3 -16.55 13.01 -1.44
C MET A 3 -15.05 12.90 -1.77
N TRP A 4 -14.66 13.18 -3.02
CA TRP A 4 -13.26 13.16 -3.45
C TRP A 4 -12.35 14.09 -2.61
N ILE A 5 -12.88 15.19 -2.06
CA ILE A 5 -12.12 16.10 -1.19
C ILE A 5 -11.69 15.37 0.08
N LYS A 6 -12.60 14.60 0.69
CA LYS A 6 -12.35 13.88 1.94
C LYS A 6 -11.41 12.71 1.70
N GLN A 7 -11.62 11.96 0.61
CA GLN A 7 -10.73 10.88 0.20
C GLN A 7 -9.29 11.38 -0.01
N ARG A 8 -9.11 12.50 -0.72
CA ARG A 8 -7.80 13.13 -0.95
C ARG A 8 -7.17 13.64 0.35
N ASN A 9 -7.96 14.31 1.20
CA ASN A 9 -7.48 14.80 2.48
C ASN A 9 -6.95 13.68 3.36
N THR A 10 -7.74 12.62 3.58
CA THR A 10 -7.35 11.47 4.41
C THR A 10 -6.12 10.75 3.85
N ALA A 11 -6.04 10.56 2.52
CA ALA A 11 -4.87 9.93 1.90
C ALA A 11 -3.58 10.71 2.19
N ILE A 12 -3.63 12.04 2.10
CA ILE A 12 -2.46 12.90 2.33
C ILE A 12 -2.16 13.03 3.83
N GLU A 13 -3.16 13.11 4.70
CA GLU A 13 -2.96 13.03 6.16
C GLU A 13 -2.22 11.73 6.53
N TYR A 14 -2.65 10.59 5.99
CA TYR A 14 -2.00 9.31 6.23
C TYR A 14 -0.57 9.28 5.70
N LEU A 15 -0.33 9.83 4.50
CA LEU A 15 1.02 9.97 3.94
C LEU A 15 1.95 10.67 4.92
N TYR A 16 1.57 11.83 5.45
CA TYR A 16 2.41 12.58 6.38
C TYR A 16 2.51 11.92 7.76
N GLU A 17 1.37 11.64 8.39
CA GLU A 17 1.31 11.20 9.79
C GLU A 17 1.81 9.76 10.00
N LYS A 18 1.59 8.88 9.02
CA LYS A 18 1.86 7.45 9.18
C LYS A 18 3.12 7.02 8.43
N TYR A 19 3.62 7.79 7.46
CA TYR A 19 4.77 7.39 6.66
C TYR A 19 5.88 8.44 6.66
N THR A 20 5.65 9.62 6.09
CA THR A 20 6.71 10.60 5.83
C THR A 20 7.40 11.10 7.10
N GLU A 21 6.63 11.58 8.09
CA GLU A 21 7.21 12.12 9.33
C GLU A 21 7.78 11.02 10.25
N PRO A 22 7.06 9.92 10.54
CA PRO A 22 7.60 8.85 11.39
C PRO A 22 8.89 8.25 10.84
N LEU A 23 8.93 7.98 9.54
CA LEU A 23 10.12 7.41 8.91
C LEU A 23 11.29 8.40 8.94
N ALA A 24 11.05 9.68 8.62
CA ALA A 24 12.09 10.69 8.66
C ALA A 24 12.66 10.87 10.07
N ALA A 25 11.82 10.83 11.10
CA ALA A 25 12.24 10.91 12.49
C ALA A 25 13.07 9.68 12.90
N ILE A 26 12.65 8.47 12.51
CA ILE A 26 13.37 7.23 12.77
C ILE A 26 14.73 7.23 12.07
N THR A 27 14.78 7.55 10.78
CA THR A 27 16.02 7.61 10.01
C THR A 27 17.00 8.62 10.60
N TRP A 28 16.51 9.81 11.00
CA TRP A 28 17.32 10.82 11.68
C TRP A 28 17.88 10.31 13.01
N ALA A 29 17.08 9.61 13.82
CA ALA A 29 17.53 9.07 15.10
C ALA A 29 18.52 7.89 14.95
N LEU A 30 18.41 7.12 13.86
CA LEU A 30 19.28 5.97 13.57
C LEU A 30 20.60 6.36 12.92
N ASP A 31 20.67 7.54 12.28
CA ASP A 31 21.88 7.99 11.61
C ASP A 31 22.97 8.42 12.60
N LYS A 32 23.85 7.47 12.93
CA LYS A 32 25.01 7.68 13.79
C LYS A 32 26.06 8.62 13.20
N TYR A 33 25.98 8.92 11.90
CA TYR A 33 26.96 9.76 11.20
C TYR A 33 26.51 11.22 11.06
N GLU A 34 25.30 11.55 11.53
CA GLU A 34 24.70 12.90 11.50
C GLU A 34 24.72 13.55 10.10
N LYS A 35 24.61 12.74 9.04
CA LYS A 35 24.56 13.16 7.64
C LYS A 35 23.12 13.33 7.13
N PHE A 36 22.16 12.62 7.71
CA PHE A 36 20.75 12.79 7.41
C PHE A 36 20.23 14.03 8.11
N HIS A 37 19.89 15.05 7.35
CA HIS A 37 19.20 16.22 7.89
C HIS A 37 17.69 15.99 7.86
N TYR A 38 17.04 16.04 9.03
CA TYR A 38 15.59 15.90 9.10
C TYR A 38 14.92 16.96 8.19
N PRO A 39 14.10 16.56 7.20
CA PRO A 39 13.59 17.43 6.15
C PRO A 39 12.41 18.30 6.62
N LYS A 40 12.59 19.02 7.74
CA LYS A 40 11.58 19.82 8.43
C LYS A 40 10.86 20.80 7.51
N ASP A 41 11.61 21.57 6.73
CA ASP A 41 11.04 22.65 5.92
C ASP A 41 10.18 22.11 4.79
N TYR A 42 10.56 20.96 4.20
CA TYR A 42 9.74 20.28 3.21
C TYR A 42 8.46 19.73 3.83
N ILE A 43 8.56 19.02 4.96
CA ILE A 43 7.40 18.48 5.67
C ILE A 43 6.42 19.59 6.04
N LEU A 44 6.90 20.68 6.66
CA LEU A 44 6.06 21.83 7.02
C LEU A 44 5.46 22.52 5.81
N THR A 45 6.17 22.59 4.68
CA THR A 45 5.63 23.18 3.45
C THR A 45 4.48 22.34 2.88
N GLY A 46 4.66 21.02 2.84
CA GLY A 46 3.62 20.08 2.42
C GLY A 46 2.38 20.14 3.31
N LEU A 47 2.56 20.11 4.63
CA LEU A 47 1.47 20.26 5.60
C LEU A 47 0.78 21.63 5.48
N LYS A 48 1.51 22.72 5.22
CA LYS A 48 0.89 24.03 4.96
C LYS A 48 0.00 24.01 3.72
N TRP A 49 0.37 23.29 2.66
CA TRP A 49 -0.48 23.13 1.48
C TRP A 49 -1.74 22.34 1.79
N LEU A 50 -1.62 21.25 2.53
CA LEU A 50 -2.78 20.47 3.02
C LEU A 50 -3.71 21.35 3.87
N GLN A 51 -3.17 22.09 4.84
CA GLN A 51 -3.94 22.93 5.76
C GLN A 51 -4.65 24.11 5.05
N LYS A 52 -4.17 24.55 3.89
CA LYS A 52 -4.91 25.54 3.07
C LYS A 52 -6.23 25.00 2.50
N ASN A 53 -6.42 23.68 2.49
CA ASN A 53 -7.68 23.03 2.12
C ASN A 53 -8.58 22.75 3.34
N ALA A 54 -8.10 22.97 4.57
CA ALA A 54 -8.84 22.72 5.81
C ALA A 54 -9.84 23.80 6.27
N PRO A 55 -9.90 25.04 5.72
CA PRO A 55 -11.00 25.96 6.06
C PRO A 55 -12.36 25.28 5.84
N HIS A 56 -13.34 25.56 6.71
CA HIS A 56 -14.62 24.86 6.72
C HIS A 56 -15.32 24.90 5.34
N ASP A 57 -15.40 26.06 4.69
CA ASP A 57 -16.02 26.18 3.36
C ASP A 57 -15.30 25.39 2.25
N SER A 58 -14.00 25.14 2.42
CA SER A 58 -13.19 24.32 1.52
C SER A 58 -13.41 22.83 1.82
N ILE A 59 -13.08 22.38 3.03
CA ILE A 59 -13.08 20.96 3.37
C ILE A 59 -14.50 20.37 3.39
N CYS A 60 -15.52 21.15 3.79
CA CYS A 60 -16.93 20.73 3.75
C CYS A 60 -17.42 20.56 2.31
N GLY A 61 -16.79 21.23 1.34
CA GLY A 61 -17.14 21.11 -0.07
C GLY A 61 -18.33 21.97 -0.47
N CYS A 62 -18.54 23.10 0.22
CA CYS A 62 -19.72 23.98 0.12
C CYS A 62 -19.38 25.38 -0.42
N SER A 63 -18.39 25.41 -1.31
CA SER A 63 -17.93 26.57 -2.08
C SER A 63 -18.18 26.35 -3.57
N ILE A 64 -18.04 27.40 -4.38
CA ILE A 64 -18.11 27.31 -5.85
C ILE A 64 -17.02 26.40 -6.44
N ASP A 65 -17.26 25.88 -7.66
CA ASP A 65 -16.35 24.96 -8.35
C ASP A 65 -14.91 25.46 -8.44
N GLN A 66 -14.72 26.75 -8.74
CA GLN A 66 -13.38 27.36 -8.84
C GLN A 66 -12.54 27.18 -7.56
N VAL A 67 -13.16 27.26 -6.38
CA VAL A 67 -12.46 27.03 -5.10
C VAL A 67 -11.95 25.59 -5.04
N HIS A 68 -12.77 24.63 -5.44
CA HIS A 68 -12.46 23.20 -5.36
C HIS A 68 -11.47 22.76 -6.45
N ASP A 69 -11.47 23.40 -7.61
CA ASP A 69 -10.45 23.16 -8.63
C ASP A 69 -9.06 23.63 -8.15
N GLU A 70 -8.99 24.75 -7.43
CA GLU A 70 -7.75 25.16 -6.77
C GLU A 70 -7.35 24.23 -5.62
N MET A 71 -8.32 23.66 -4.90
CA MET A 71 -8.03 22.65 -3.86
C MET A 71 -7.32 21.42 -4.43
N ARG A 72 -7.68 20.98 -5.64
CA ARG A 72 -7.00 19.84 -6.31
C ARG A 72 -5.49 20.10 -6.41
N THR A 73 -5.13 21.30 -6.87
CA THR A 73 -3.73 21.71 -7.04
C THR A 73 -3.00 21.75 -5.70
N ARG A 74 -3.63 22.27 -4.64
CA ARG A 74 -3.04 22.28 -3.29
C ARG A 74 -2.83 20.87 -2.74
N PHE A 75 -3.77 19.96 -2.98
CA PHE A 75 -3.59 18.54 -2.66
C PHE A 75 -2.44 17.92 -3.45
N ASP A 76 -2.33 18.19 -4.75
CA ASP A 76 -1.21 17.70 -5.58
C ASP A 76 0.14 18.16 -5.05
N TRP A 77 0.27 19.44 -4.68
CA TRP A 77 1.51 19.96 -4.10
C TRP A 77 1.84 19.31 -2.75
N ALA A 78 0.85 19.16 -1.87
CA ALA A 78 1.05 18.50 -0.59
C ALA A 78 1.48 17.04 -0.78
N GLU A 79 0.82 16.30 -1.66
CA GLU A 79 1.10 14.89 -1.95
C GLU A 79 2.48 14.69 -2.58
N GLN A 80 2.84 15.49 -3.59
CA GLN A 80 4.14 15.38 -4.28
C GLN A 80 5.31 15.63 -3.33
N ILE A 81 5.20 16.67 -2.48
CA ILE A 81 6.22 16.95 -1.46
C ILE A 81 6.36 15.76 -0.50
N GLY A 82 5.23 15.23 -0.01
CA GLY A 82 5.22 14.15 0.99
C GLY A 82 5.83 12.86 0.45
N ASN A 83 5.49 12.51 -0.80
CA ASN A 83 6.02 11.35 -1.50
C ASN A 83 7.53 11.47 -1.78
N GLU A 84 8.01 12.65 -2.20
CA GLU A 84 9.44 12.82 -2.49
C GLU A 84 10.27 12.81 -1.20
N VAL A 85 9.76 13.39 -0.10
CA VAL A 85 10.41 13.27 1.21
C VAL A 85 10.44 11.81 1.69
N LEU A 86 9.31 11.10 1.59
CA LEU A 86 9.22 9.69 1.98
C LEU A 86 10.20 8.82 1.18
N LYS A 87 10.23 8.98 -0.14
CA LYS A 87 11.12 8.25 -1.04
C LYS A 87 12.59 8.51 -0.70
N ASN A 88 13.00 9.76 -0.56
CA ASN A 88 14.40 10.08 -0.24
C ASN A 88 14.81 9.58 1.15
N THR A 89 13.87 9.60 2.10
CA THR A 89 14.08 9.02 3.44
C THR A 89 14.25 7.50 3.37
N MET A 90 13.42 6.79 2.58
CA MET A 90 13.54 5.34 2.39
C MET A 90 14.88 4.96 1.75
N ILE A 91 15.34 5.71 0.75
CA ILE A 91 16.65 5.50 0.11
C ILE A 91 17.77 5.67 1.14
N TYR A 92 17.71 6.72 1.95
CA TYR A 92 18.72 6.92 2.99
C TYR A 92 18.69 5.83 4.07
N LEU A 93 17.49 5.42 4.50
CA LEU A 93 17.34 4.33 5.46
C LEU A 93 17.90 3.02 4.92
N TYR A 94 17.70 2.74 3.63
CA TYR A 94 18.31 1.60 2.95
C TYR A 94 19.84 1.62 3.09
N ASP A 95 20.49 2.77 2.88
CA ASP A 95 21.95 2.92 3.00
C ASP A 95 22.47 2.72 4.43
N LEU A 96 21.64 2.98 5.45
CA LEU A 96 21.96 2.70 6.86
C LEU A 96 21.86 1.21 7.23
N ILE A 97 21.08 0.43 6.47
CA ILE A 97 20.86 -0.98 6.75
C ILE A 97 22.04 -1.78 6.20
N SER A 98 22.72 -2.53 7.08
CA SER A 98 23.78 -3.46 6.67
C SER A 98 23.16 -4.67 5.98
N ILE A 99 23.03 -4.59 4.66
CA ILE A 99 22.60 -5.71 3.83
C ILE A 99 23.85 -6.54 3.49
N LYS A 100 23.82 -7.83 3.80
CA LYS A 100 24.84 -8.75 3.27
C LYS A 100 24.64 -8.83 1.77
N GLU A 101 25.53 -8.21 1.02
CA GLU A 101 25.61 -8.41 -0.43
C GLU A 101 26.04 -9.85 -0.66
N GLU A 102 25.07 -10.68 -1.03
CA GLU A 102 25.33 -12.01 -1.56
C GLU A 102 25.16 -11.93 -3.08
N ASP A 103 26.16 -12.42 -3.81
CA ASP A 103 26.13 -12.48 -5.26
C ASP A 103 24.79 -13.07 -5.71
N ASN A 104 24.11 -12.36 -6.61
CA ASN A 104 22.86 -12.79 -7.25
C ASN A 104 21.59 -12.73 -6.37
N LYS A 105 21.54 -12.00 -5.24
CA LYS A 105 20.28 -11.74 -4.50
C LYS A 105 19.84 -10.27 -4.58
N ILE A 106 18.52 -10.02 -4.63
CA ILE A 106 17.96 -8.65 -4.59
C ILE A 106 17.24 -8.46 -3.26
N ALA A 107 17.66 -7.47 -2.47
CA ALA A 107 17.03 -7.17 -1.19
C ALA A 107 15.71 -6.39 -1.35
N ILE A 108 14.69 -6.81 -0.63
CA ILE A 108 13.42 -6.10 -0.44
C ILE A 108 13.33 -5.72 1.03
N ILE A 109 13.18 -4.43 1.32
CA ILE A 109 13.01 -3.94 2.69
C ILE A 109 11.54 -3.59 2.89
N VAL A 110 10.91 -4.26 3.85
CA VAL A 110 9.54 -3.96 4.26
C VAL A 110 9.59 -3.24 5.59
N PHE A 111 9.06 -2.02 5.62
CA PHE A 111 8.97 -1.20 6.83
C PHE A 111 7.55 -1.20 7.39
N ASN A 112 7.43 -1.28 8.70
CA ASN A 112 6.17 -1.17 9.42
C ASN A 112 6.20 0.10 10.30
N PRO A 113 5.48 1.16 9.91
CA PRO A 113 5.42 2.40 10.69
C PRO A 113 4.57 2.29 11.96
N LEU A 114 3.82 1.20 12.15
CA LEU A 114 2.87 1.09 13.26
C LEU A 114 3.59 0.66 14.56
N PRO A 115 3.10 1.09 15.73
CA PRO A 115 3.69 0.76 17.03
C PRO A 115 3.40 -0.68 17.51
N TRP A 116 2.87 -1.55 16.64
CA TRP A 116 2.67 -2.97 16.91
C TRP A 116 3.21 -3.82 15.76
N LYS A 117 3.57 -5.05 16.07
CA LYS A 117 3.97 -6.06 15.08
C LYS A 117 2.82 -6.33 14.12
N ARG A 118 3.09 -6.35 12.81
CA ARG A 118 2.08 -6.55 11.77
C ARG A 118 2.50 -7.69 10.85
N ARG A 119 1.55 -8.60 10.58
CA ARG A 119 1.63 -9.58 9.49
C ARG A 119 0.60 -9.21 8.44
N ASP A 120 1.04 -8.88 7.23
CA ASP A 120 0.16 -8.39 6.17
C ASP A 120 0.79 -8.58 4.78
N LEU A 121 0.02 -8.35 3.73
CA LEU A 121 0.50 -8.38 2.35
C LEU A 121 1.46 -7.23 2.09
N ALA A 122 2.69 -7.58 1.68
CA ALA A 122 3.64 -6.68 1.06
C ALA A 122 3.67 -6.97 -0.45
N SER A 123 3.80 -5.92 -1.26
CA SER A 123 3.78 -6.05 -2.70
C SER A 123 4.86 -5.23 -3.39
N PHE A 124 5.29 -5.69 -4.55
CA PHE A 124 6.27 -5.00 -5.38
C PHE A 124 6.07 -5.37 -6.86
N ASN A 125 6.55 -4.50 -7.75
CA ASN A 125 6.46 -4.69 -9.18
C ASN A 125 7.79 -5.17 -9.76
N ILE A 126 7.73 -6.09 -10.70
CA ILE A 126 8.89 -6.57 -11.46
C ILE A 126 8.63 -6.32 -12.94
N ILE A 127 9.64 -5.80 -13.63
CA ILE A 127 9.61 -5.60 -15.07
C ILE A 127 10.48 -6.67 -15.72
N SER A 128 9.86 -7.55 -16.49
CA SER A 128 10.57 -8.48 -17.35
C SER A 128 10.74 -7.90 -18.75
N ASN A 129 11.98 -7.78 -19.19
CA ASN A 129 12.26 -7.52 -20.60
C ASN A 129 12.06 -8.85 -21.37
N THR A 130 11.51 -8.92 -22.56
CA THR A 130 11.34 -10.24 -23.24
C THR A 130 12.57 -10.72 -24.04
N LYS A 131 13.58 -9.87 -24.33
CA LYS A 131 14.65 -10.17 -25.32
C LYS A 131 16.02 -10.67 -24.82
N LYS A 132 16.52 -10.23 -23.66
CA LYS A 132 17.79 -10.72 -23.04
C LYS A 132 17.64 -12.00 -22.20
N ALA A 133 18.30 -13.12 -22.44
CA ALA A 133 18.23 -14.25 -21.48
C ALA A 133 18.82 -13.86 -20.11
N GLY A 134 18.13 -14.21 -19.01
CA GLY A 134 18.53 -13.92 -17.62
C GLY A 134 17.52 -13.04 -16.89
N PHE A 135 16.88 -13.58 -15.84
CA PHE A 135 15.86 -12.96 -14.96
C PHE A 135 14.57 -12.46 -15.62
N LYS A 136 13.58 -13.31 -15.90
CA LYS A 136 12.46 -12.84 -16.74
C LYS A 136 11.04 -13.21 -16.37
N THR A 137 10.80 -14.04 -15.37
CA THR A 137 9.42 -14.20 -14.90
C THR A 137 9.44 -14.49 -13.41
N PRO A 138 8.39 -14.07 -12.69
CA PRO A 138 8.18 -14.49 -11.31
C PRO A 138 8.39 -16.00 -11.10
N GLU A 139 7.94 -16.82 -12.04
CA GLU A 139 8.15 -18.28 -12.04
C GLU A 139 9.59 -18.78 -11.81
N ASN A 140 10.61 -17.94 -12.03
CA ASN A 140 12.01 -18.31 -11.91
C ASN A 140 12.76 -17.57 -10.79
N PHE A 141 12.06 -17.19 -9.72
CA PHE A 141 12.68 -16.83 -8.45
C PHE A 141 11.84 -17.29 -7.25
N LYS A 142 12.50 -17.42 -6.10
CA LYS A 142 11.88 -17.55 -4.78
C LYS A 142 12.12 -16.30 -3.95
N ILE A 143 11.27 -16.09 -2.94
CA ILE A 143 11.50 -15.06 -1.91
C ILE A 143 11.98 -15.77 -0.65
N THR A 144 13.00 -15.24 0.02
CA THR A 144 13.45 -15.73 1.33
C THR A 144 13.50 -14.61 2.35
N ASP A 145 13.38 -14.93 3.63
CA ASP A 145 13.68 -14.00 4.70
C ASP A 145 15.18 -13.93 5.04
N SER A 146 15.56 -13.08 5.99
CA SER A 146 16.94 -12.91 6.45
C SER A 146 17.58 -14.16 7.06
N ASN A 147 16.79 -15.17 7.44
CA ASN A 147 17.29 -16.45 7.95
C ASN A 147 17.42 -17.51 6.84
N GLY A 148 17.09 -17.16 5.59
CA GLY A 148 17.04 -18.10 4.47
C GLY A 148 15.77 -18.93 4.42
N THR A 149 14.74 -18.60 5.22
CA THR A 149 13.44 -19.29 5.17
C THR A 149 12.71 -18.85 3.91
N ASN A 150 12.24 -19.81 3.11
CA ASN A 150 11.44 -19.50 1.93
C ASN A 150 10.10 -18.88 2.33
N ILE A 151 9.65 -17.89 1.56
CA ILE A 151 8.39 -17.19 1.72
C ILE A 151 7.58 -17.39 0.43
N PRO A 152 6.41 -18.05 0.51
CA PRO A 152 5.55 -18.20 -0.64
C PRO A 152 4.96 -16.85 -1.04
N TYR A 153 4.76 -16.67 -2.34
CA TYR A 153 4.23 -15.43 -2.90
C TYR A 153 3.35 -15.74 -4.11
N GLN A 154 2.55 -14.76 -4.50
CA GLN A 154 1.69 -14.81 -5.68
C GLN A 154 2.05 -13.66 -6.60
N PHE A 155 1.80 -13.84 -7.90
CA PHE A 155 2.00 -12.78 -8.88
C PHE A 155 0.89 -12.80 -9.92
N VAL A 156 0.61 -11.62 -10.45
CA VAL A 156 -0.30 -11.43 -11.58
C VAL A 156 0.39 -10.59 -12.64
N GLU A 157 0.18 -10.94 -13.91
CA GLU A 157 0.60 -10.09 -15.02
C GLU A 157 -0.23 -8.80 -15.01
N CYS A 158 0.41 -7.68 -15.32
CA CYS A 158 -0.19 -6.36 -15.31
C CYS A 158 0.00 -5.68 -16.67
N GLU A 159 -1.06 -5.05 -17.16
CA GLU A 159 -0.97 -4.17 -18.32
C GLU A 159 -0.17 -2.91 -17.96
N GLU A 160 0.80 -2.56 -18.81
CA GLU A 160 1.52 -1.29 -18.69
C GLU A 160 1.01 -0.27 -19.71
N GLU A 161 0.74 0.94 -19.24
CA GLU A 161 0.73 2.14 -20.08
C GLU A 161 2.10 2.26 -20.79
N PRO A 162 2.15 2.50 -22.12
CA PRO A 162 3.38 2.46 -22.90
C PRO A 162 4.39 3.48 -22.38
N ARG A 163 5.43 3.00 -21.69
CA ARG A 163 6.58 3.85 -21.33
C ARG A 163 7.37 4.16 -22.60
N TYR A 164 7.69 5.44 -22.82
CA TYR A 164 8.38 5.99 -24.01
C TYR A 164 9.72 5.31 -24.42
N ARG A 165 10.21 4.27 -23.72
CA ARG A 165 11.50 3.63 -23.97
C ARG A 165 11.54 2.10 -23.96
N VAL A 166 10.47 1.38 -23.61
CA VAL A 166 10.54 -0.09 -23.52
C VAL A 166 9.40 -0.71 -24.33
N VAL A 167 9.62 -0.83 -25.63
CA VAL A 167 8.82 -1.75 -26.45
C VAL A 167 9.20 -3.16 -25.97
N TYR A 168 8.21 -3.98 -25.56
CA TYR A 168 8.34 -5.39 -25.16
C TYR A 168 8.78 -5.71 -23.71
N SER A 169 8.32 -4.95 -22.70
CA SER A 169 8.31 -5.40 -21.29
C SER A 169 6.96 -5.97 -20.88
N ILE A 170 7.00 -6.98 -20.01
CA ILE A 170 5.83 -7.49 -19.28
C ILE A 170 6.05 -7.15 -17.81
N SER A 171 5.07 -6.54 -17.17
CA SER A 171 5.12 -6.21 -15.74
C SER A 171 4.31 -7.20 -14.93
N PHE A 172 4.82 -7.50 -13.75
CA PHE A 172 4.18 -8.40 -12.80
C PHE A 172 4.03 -7.70 -11.46
N TYR A 173 2.83 -7.74 -10.89
CA TYR A 173 2.56 -7.37 -9.51
C TYR A 173 2.72 -8.61 -8.64
N CYS A 174 3.73 -8.61 -7.77
CA CYS A 174 4.04 -9.70 -6.86
C CYS A 174 3.59 -9.32 -5.45
N SER A 175 3.00 -10.27 -4.70
CA SER A 175 2.58 -10.08 -3.31
C SER A 175 2.93 -11.27 -2.43
N PHE A 176 3.33 -11.01 -1.19
CA PHE A 176 3.69 -12.03 -0.20
C PHE A 176 3.29 -11.56 1.21
N LEU A 177 3.10 -12.50 2.13
CA LEU A 177 2.84 -12.16 3.53
C LEU A 177 4.15 -11.80 4.24
N ALA A 178 4.31 -10.53 4.57
CA ALA A 178 5.40 -10.03 5.39
C ALA A 178 4.99 -9.97 6.86
N GLU A 179 5.93 -10.25 7.76
CA GLU A 179 5.74 -10.14 9.21
C GLU A 179 6.85 -9.27 9.78
N VAL A 180 6.49 -8.06 10.19
CA VAL A 180 7.43 -6.97 10.46
C VAL A 180 7.22 -6.44 11.89
N PRO A 181 8.29 -6.23 12.67
CA PRO A 181 8.17 -5.70 14.03
C PRO A 181 7.57 -4.29 14.07
N ALA A 182 7.11 -3.87 15.25
CA ALA A 182 6.63 -2.51 15.51
C ALA A 182 7.73 -1.48 15.20
N CYS A 183 7.37 -0.37 14.54
CA CYS A 183 8.26 0.73 14.17
C CYS A 183 9.61 0.26 13.60
N GLY A 184 9.59 -0.82 12.82
CA GLY A 184 10.79 -1.54 12.42
C GLY A 184 10.71 -2.02 10.97
N TYR A 185 11.76 -2.73 10.55
CA TYR A 185 11.84 -3.29 9.21
C TYR A 185 12.19 -4.77 9.25
N LYS A 186 11.93 -5.46 8.14
CA LYS A 186 12.47 -6.79 7.86
C LYS A 186 12.98 -6.84 6.43
N VAL A 187 14.12 -7.47 6.23
CA VAL A 187 14.72 -7.67 4.91
C VAL A 187 14.33 -9.04 4.39
N TYR A 188 13.85 -9.05 3.16
CA TYR A 188 13.57 -10.22 2.34
C TYR A 188 14.47 -10.20 1.12
N TYR A 189 14.62 -11.34 0.45
CA TYR A 189 15.50 -11.47 -0.69
C TYR A 189 14.78 -12.19 -1.83
N ILE A 190 14.86 -11.63 -3.02
CA ILE A 190 14.57 -12.35 -4.26
C ILE A 190 15.82 -13.16 -4.60
N VAL A 191 15.65 -14.49 -4.67
CA VAL A 191 16.69 -15.44 -5.05
C VAL A 191 16.37 -16.00 -6.44
N PRO A 192 17.10 -15.59 -7.48
CA PRO A 192 16.81 -15.91 -8.88
C PRO A 192 17.34 -17.29 -9.29
N GLY A 193 16.69 -17.90 -10.28
CA GLY A 193 17.07 -19.20 -10.82
C GLY A 193 16.60 -20.38 -9.97
N GLU A 194 15.91 -20.10 -8.86
CA GLU A 194 15.22 -21.09 -8.06
C GLU A 194 13.72 -20.92 -8.23
N LYS A 195 12.99 -22.03 -8.38
CA LYS A 195 11.53 -21.99 -8.52
C LYS A 195 10.87 -21.53 -7.22
N PRO A 196 9.75 -20.80 -7.30
CA PRO A 196 8.96 -20.48 -6.13
C PRO A 196 8.51 -21.79 -5.45
N GLU A 197 8.48 -21.77 -4.12
CA GLU A 197 7.83 -22.83 -3.37
C GLU A 197 6.31 -22.67 -3.57
N GLU A 198 5.63 -23.77 -3.93
CA GLU A 198 4.18 -23.73 -4.08
C GLU A 198 3.53 -23.40 -2.73
N LEU A 199 2.60 -22.46 -2.75
CA LEU A 199 1.78 -22.17 -1.59
C LEU A 199 0.86 -23.38 -1.35
N VAL A 200 1.27 -24.27 -0.43
CA VAL A 200 0.42 -25.38 0.01
C VAL A 200 -0.64 -24.80 0.96
N LEU A 201 -1.79 -24.43 0.39
CA LEU A 201 -2.99 -24.13 1.18
C LEU A 201 -3.43 -25.41 1.88
N LYS A 202 -3.46 -25.42 3.21
CA LYS A 202 -4.14 -26.51 3.92
C LYS A 202 -5.63 -26.36 3.67
N GLU A 203 -6.32 -27.49 3.52
CA GLU A 203 -7.76 -27.56 3.21
C GLU A 203 -8.65 -26.77 4.20
N ASN A 204 -8.16 -26.51 5.41
CA ASN A 204 -8.84 -25.73 6.44
C ASN A 204 -8.48 -24.25 6.51
N ASP A 205 -7.43 -23.79 5.81
CA ASP A 205 -6.96 -22.40 5.91
C ASP A 205 -7.83 -21.44 5.09
N LEU A 206 -8.31 -21.91 3.94
CA LEU A 206 -9.15 -21.15 3.02
C LEU A 206 -10.02 -22.12 2.21
N LYS A 207 -11.34 -22.01 2.34
CA LYS A 207 -12.30 -22.69 1.46
C LYS A 207 -12.89 -21.68 0.50
N LEU A 208 -12.88 -22.04 -0.77
CA LEU A 208 -13.44 -21.25 -1.86
C LEU A 208 -14.56 -22.07 -2.51
N ASP A 209 -15.70 -21.43 -2.69
CA ASP A 209 -16.79 -21.92 -3.54
C ASP A 209 -17.15 -20.80 -4.53
N VAL A 210 -18.01 -21.10 -5.50
CA VAL A 210 -18.49 -20.16 -6.53
C VAL A 210 -18.97 -18.84 -5.93
N ASN A 211 -19.62 -18.92 -4.77
CA ASN A 211 -20.32 -17.80 -4.11
C ASN A 211 -19.94 -17.65 -2.63
N SER A 212 -18.86 -18.28 -2.17
CA SER A 212 -18.45 -18.19 -0.77
C SER A 212 -16.95 -18.25 -0.57
N ILE A 213 -16.47 -17.54 0.44
CA ILE A 213 -15.09 -17.61 0.93
C ILE A 213 -15.13 -17.82 2.44
N GLU A 214 -14.43 -18.84 2.92
CA GLU A 214 -14.35 -19.19 4.34
C GLU A 214 -12.89 -19.29 4.77
N ASN A 215 -12.57 -18.73 5.93
CA ASN A 215 -11.31 -18.99 6.63
C ASN A 215 -11.59 -19.34 8.11
N GLN A 216 -10.55 -19.34 8.93
CA GLN A 216 -10.66 -19.64 10.36
C GLN A 216 -11.49 -18.62 11.16
N PHE A 217 -11.70 -17.40 10.64
CA PHE A 217 -12.40 -16.30 11.32
C PHE A 217 -13.80 -16.06 10.78
N TYR A 218 -13.95 -16.04 9.45
CA TYR A 218 -15.18 -15.64 8.80
C TYR A 218 -15.63 -16.66 7.76
N GLN A 219 -16.94 -16.80 7.61
CA GLN A 219 -17.55 -17.36 6.42
C GLN A 219 -18.37 -16.27 5.74
N ILE A 220 -18.02 -15.94 4.51
CA ILE A 220 -18.68 -14.91 3.70
C ILE A 220 -19.38 -15.60 2.54
N ASN A 221 -20.69 -15.36 2.40
CA ASN A 221 -21.49 -15.90 1.31
C ASN A 221 -22.14 -14.74 0.54
N VAL A 222 -22.10 -14.82 -0.79
CA VAL A 222 -22.75 -13.86 -1.68
C VAL A 222 -23.85 -14.57 -2.45
N ASN A 223 -25.11 -14.18 -2.25
CA ASN A 223 -26.20 -14.83 -2.96
C ASN A 223 -26.35 -14.30 -4.40
N LEU A 224 -27.20 -14.94 -5.21
CA LEU A 224 -27.44 -14.54 -6.61
C LEU A 224 -28.05 -13.15 -6.79
N LYS A 225 -28.56 -12.54 -5.71
CA LYS A 225 -29.06 -11.15 -5.70
C LYS A 225 -27.98 -10.14 -5.29
N GLY A 226 -26.77 -10.59 -4.99
CA GLY A 226 -25.67 -9.74 -4.52
C GLY A 226 -25.68 -9.46 -3.02
N GLN A 227 -26.57 -10.07 -2.25
CA GLN A 227 -26.60 -9.88 -0.79
C GLN A 227 -25.42 -10.62 -0.15
N ILE A 228 -24.71 -9.94 0.74
CA ILE A 228 -23.52 -10.44 1.41
C ILE A 228 -23.87 -10.82 2.85
N ASN A 229 -23.69 -12.08 3.20
CA ASN A 229 -23.86 -12.59 4.56
C ASN A 229 -22.51 -12.98 5.14
N VAL A 230 -22.19 -12.51 6.34
CA VAL A 230 -20.93 -12.77 7.04
C VAL A 230 -21.20 -13.43 8.38
N LEU A 231 -20.73 -14.66 8.56
CA LEU A 231 -20.67 -15.33 9.85
C LEU A 231 -19.30 -15.11 10.47
N ASP A 232 -19.26 -14.45 11.64
CA ASP A 232 -18.09 -14.43 12.51
C ASP A 232 -18.06 -15.71 13.36
N LYS A 233 -17.07 -16.57 13.10
CA LYS A 233 -16.94 -17.90 13.73
C LYS A 233 -16.42 -17.83 15.16
N ILE A 234 -15.84 -16.70 15.58
CA ILE A 234 -15.38 -16.50 16.96
C ILE A 234 -16.56 -16.13 17.85
N SER A 235 -17.37 -15.17 17.40
CA SER A 235 -18.52 -14.68 18.18
C SER A 235 -19.81 -15.46 17.93
N ASP A 236 -19.85 -16.30 16.89
CA ASP A 236 -21.04 -17.02 16.41
C ASP A 236 -22.19 -16.07 16.01
N VAL A 237 -21.83 -14.91 15.45
CA VAL A 237 -22.79 -13.89 14.99
C VAL A 237 -22.87 -13.88 13.47
N LEU A 238 -24.10 -14.02 12.95
CA LEU A 238 -24.41 -13.84 11.54
C LEU A 238 -24.85 -12.41 11.26
N TYR A 239 -24.11 -11.72 10.41
CA TYR A 239 -24.48 -10.43 9.84
C TYR A 239 -25.08 -10.66 8.46
N GLU A 240 -26.35 -10.33 8.29
CA GLU A 240 -27.09 -10.55 7.06
C GLU A 240 -27.19 -9.27 6.23
N ASP A 241 -27.16 -9.43 4.91
CA ASP A 241 -27.37 -8.38 3.92
C ASP A 241 -26.51 -7.12 4.14
N ILE A 242 -25.23 -7.34 4.46
CA ILE A 242 -24.28 -6.25 4.66
C ILE A 242 -23.80 -5.69 3.31
N CYS A 243 -23.31 -4.46 3.32
CA CYS A 243 -22.75 -3.78 2.15
C CYS A 243 -23.73 -3.65 0.95
N PHE A 244 -25.04 -3.59 1.21
CA PHE A 244 -26.00 -3.25 0.16
C PHE A 244 -25.81 -1.81 -0.32
N PHE A 245 -26.11 -1.57 -1.59
CA PHE A 245 -26.07 -0.24 -2.19
C PHE A 245 -27.49 0.31 -2.27
N GLU A 246 -27.67 1.54 -1.80
CA GLU A 246 -28.89 2.31 -1.93
C GLU A 246 -28.61 3.58 -2.73
N ASP A 247 -29.45 3.84 -3.72
CA ASP A 247 -29.43 5.05 -4.52
C ASP A 247 -30.80 5.73 -4.38
N VAL A 248 -30.78 6.96 -3.88
CA VAL A 248 -31.96 7.79 -3.61
C VAL A 248 -31.74 9.17 -4.21
N GLY A 249 -32.83 9.81 -4.62
CA GLY A 249 -32.77 11.19 -5.08
C GLY A 249 -32.34 12.13 -3.95
N ASP A 250 -31.54 13.13 -4.30
CA ASP A 250 -31.15 14.23 -3.43
C ASP A 250 -31.48 15.54 -4.15
N TRP A 251 -32.44 16.30 -3.61
CA TRP A 251 -32.80 17.64 -4.06
C TRP A 251 -32.31 18.74 -3.11
N GLY A 252 -31.36 18.41 -2.23
CA GLY A 252 -30.72 19.36 -1.34
C GLY A 252 -29.65 20.19 -2.04
N ASP A 253 -28.63 20.56 -1.29
CA ASP A 253 -27.48 21.30 -1.77
C ASP A 253 -26.16 20.78 -1.16
N GLU A 254 -25.11 21.58 -1.17
CA GLU A 254 -23.81 21.15 -0.65
C GLU A 254 -23.75 21.05 0.88
N TYR A 255 -24.73 21.63 1.57
CA TYR A 255 -24.90 21.61 3.03
C TYR A 255 -25.82 20.48 3.47
N ASP A 256 -26.97 20.32 2.80
CA ASP A 256 -28.06 19.45 3.26
C ASP A 256 -28.48 18.42 2.20
N PHE A 257 -28.86 17.22 2.65
CA PHE A 257 -29.48 16.16 1.84
C PHE A 257 -31.01 16.21 2.02
N SER A 258 -31.79 16.14 0.94
CA SER A 258 -33.26 16.16 1.03
C SER A 258 -33.97 15.28 0.00
#